data_AF-A0A1F3N1C2-F1
#
_entry.id   AF-A0A1F3N1C2-F1
#
_cell.length_a   1.000
_cell.length_b   1.000
_cell.length_c   1.000
_cell.angle_alpha   90.00
_cell.angle_beta   90.00
_cell.angle_gamma   90.00
#
_symmetry.space_group_name_H-M   'P 1'
#
loop_
_entity.id
_entity.type
_entity.pdbx_description
1 polymer ?
#
loop_
_entity_poly.entity_id
_entity_poly.type
_entity_poly.pdbx_seq_one_letter_code
_entity_poly.pdbx_strand_id
1 'polypeptide(L)' 'MRYPDPSRVVPDKRIEKHCQFNAAVERLRTGGRWLEGPEWLRDGRFLLFSDISNNRILRHS' A
#
# COMPACT_ATOMS: atom_id res chain seq x y z
N MET A 1 1.84 12.80 14.72
CA MET A 1 2.63 12.13 13.67
C MET A 1 3.83 13.02 13.36
N ARG A 2 5.05 12.47 13.28
CA ARG A 2 6.27 13.26 12.98
C ARG A 2 6.59 13.09 11.50
N TYR A 3 6.82 14.21 10.82
CA TYR A 3 7.21 14.22 9.40
C TYR A 3 8.71 14.52 9.25
N PRO A 4 9.39 13.93 8.25
CA PRO A 4 8.86 12.86 7.38
C PRO A 4 8.61 11.57 8.20
N ASP A 5 7.70 10.71 7.72
CA ASP A 5 7.39 9.44 8.39
C ASP A 5 8.68 8.65 8.63
N PRO A 6 8.96 8.18 9.87
CA PRO A 6 10.18 7.43 10.17
C PRO A 6 10.34 6.12 9.37
N SER A 7 9.25 5.57 8.81
CA SER A 7 9.28 4.40 7.94
C SER A 7 9.68 4.71 6.49
N ARG A 8 9.77 6.00 6.12
CA ARG A 8 10.21 6.43 4.79
C ARG A 8 11.70 6.17 4.62
N VAL A 9 12.05 5.20 3.77
CA VAL A 9 13.44 4.92 3.37
C VAL A 9 13.63 5.35 1.91
N VAL A 10 14.55 6.29 1.68
CA VAL A 10 14.88 6.79 0.33
C VAL A 10 16.33 6.43 0.03
N PRO A 11 16.60 5.28 -0.63
CA PRO A 11 17.97 4.81 -0.86
C PRO A 11 18.74 5.64 -1.90
N ASP A 12 18.05 6.37 -2.78
CA ASP A 12 18.67 7.19 -3.84
C ASP A 12 18.05 8.59 -3.86
N LYS A 13 18.88 9.64 -3.86
CA LYS A 13 18.42 11.04 -3.90
C LYS A 13 17.59 11.35 -5.14
N ARG A 14 17.79 10.65 -6.26
CA ARG A 14 17.05 10.88 -7.52
C ARG A 14 15.55 10.65 -7.38
N ILE A 15 15.13 9.76 -6.48
CA ILE A 15 13.70 9.45 -6.24
C ILE A 15 13.08 10.30 -5.14
N GLU A 16 13.87 11.05 -4.37
CA GLU A 16 13.40 11.85 -3.23
C GLU A 16 12.31 12.85 -3.62
N LYS A 17 12.44 13.45 -4.82
CA LYS A 17 11.46 14.39 -5.38
C LYS A 17 10.07 13.79 -5.64
N HIS A 18 9.95 12.46 -5.71
CA HIS A 18 8.68 11.77 -5.92
C HIS A 18 7.99 11.40 -4.60
N CYS A 19 8.68 11.52 -3.47
CA CYS A 19 8.15 11.21 -2.15
C CYS A 19 7.61 12.48 -1.47
N GLN A 20 6.29 12.57 -1.34
CA GLN A 20 5.62 13.66 -0.60
C GLN A 20 6.14 13.76 0.84
N PHE A 21 6.46 14.98 1.31
CA PHE A 21 7.01 15.20 2.65
C PHE A 21 6.00 14.88 3.76
N ASN A 22 4.73 15.22 3.52
CA ASN A 22 3.61 15.06 4.44
C ASN A 22 2.84 13.74 4.27
N ALA A 23 3.32 12.82 3.43
CA ALA A 23 2.74 11.49 3.32
C ALA A 23 3.30 10.56 4.41
N ALA A 24 2.44 9.67 4.91
CA ALA A 24 2.79 8.63 5.86
C ALA A 24 2.45 7.25 5.30
N VAL A 25 3.18 6.23 5.72
CA VAL A 25 2.96 4.84 5.31
C VAL A 25 1.92 4.23 6.25
N GLU A 26 0.82 3.76 5.68
CA GLU A 26 -0.27 3.14 6.43
C GLU A 26 -0.40 1.66 6.08
N ARG A 27 -0.63 0.84 7.11
CA ARG A 27 -0.92 -0.59 6.92
C ARG A 27 -2.42 -0.79 6.80
N LEU A 28 -2.90 -0.89 5.56
CA LEU A 28 -4.32 -1.01 5.22
C LEU A 28 -4.94 -2.37 5.57
N ARG A 29 -4.15 -3.45 5.62
CA ARG A 29 -4.66 -4.81 5.88
C ARG A 29 -3.64 -5.69 6.61
N THR A 30 -4.15 -6.60 7.43
CA THR A 30 -3.43 -7.70 8.08
C THR A 30 -4.25 -8.99 7.99
N GLY A 31 -3.66 -10.13 8.39
CA GLY A 31 -4.36 -11.42 8.45
C GLY A 31 -4.46 -12.18 7.12
N GLY A 32 -3.86 -11.67 6.05
CA GLY A 32 -3.58 -12.44 4.84
C GLY A 32 -2.32 -13.28 5.02
N ARG A 33 -2.23 -14.40 4.28
CA ARG A 33 -1.02 -15.25 4.31
C ARG A 33 -0.06 -14.88 3.18
N TRP A 34 -0.59 -14.57 2.01
CA TRP A 34 0.18 -14.07 0.86
C TRP A 34 -0.69 -13.14 0.04
N LEU A 35 -0.54 -11.82 0.25
CA LEU A 35 -1.35 -10.80 -0.42
C LEU A 35 -0.63 -10.29 -1.67
N GLU A 36 -1.28 -10.42 -2.84
CA GLU A 36 -0.72 -10.03 -4.13
C GLU A 36 -1.77 -9.57 -5.15
N GLY A 37 -1.31 -9.16 -6.34
CA GLY A 37 -2.18 -8.69 -7.44
C GLY A 37 -3.08 -7.51 -7.05
N PRO A 38 -2.53 -6.40 -6.48
CA PRO A 38 -3.33 -5.24 -6.17
C PRO A 38 -3.82 -4.55 -7.45
N GLU A 39 -5.13 -4.38 -7.56
CA GLU A 39 -5.78 -3.71 -8.68
C GLU A 39 -6.79 -2.68 -8.19
N TRP A 40 -6.66 -1.44 -8.66
CA TRP A 40 -7.58 -0.36 -8.28
C TRP A 40 -8.77 -0.29 -9.25
N LEU A 41 -9.96 -0.63 -8.76
CA LEU A 41 -11.19 -0.48 -9.53
C LEU A 41 -11.75 0.93 -9.35
N ARG A 42 -11.57 1.78 -10.37
CA ARG A 42 -11.98 3.20 -10.33
C ARG A 42 -13.48 3.37 -10.15
N ASP A 43 -14.28 2.63 -10.90
CA ASP A 43 -15.75 2.75 -10.88
C ASP A 43 -16.34 2.38 -9.51
N GLY A 44 -15.74 1.38 -8.87
CA GLY A 44 -16.13 0.94 -7.54
C GLY A 44 -15.46 1.71 -6.39
N ARG A 45 -14.41 2.47 -6.67
CA ARG A 45 -13.54 3.14 -5.67
C ARG A 45 -13.03 2.20 -4.59
N PHE A 46 -12.51 1.04 -4.99
CA PHE A 46 -11.90 0.11 -4.06
C PHE A 46 -10.68 -0.59 -4.67
N LEU A 47 -9.81 -1.06 -3.79
CA LEU A 47 -8.66 -1.89 -4.12
C LEU A 47 -9.06 -3.36 -4.01
N LEU A 48 -8.83 -4.14 -5.07
CA LEU A 48 -8.87 -5.61 -5.04
C LEU A 48 -7.46 -6.16 -4.89
N PHE A 49 -7.33 -7.30 -4.22
CA PHE A 49 -6.08 -8.05 -4.12
C PHE A 49 -6.38 -9.49 -3.74
N SER A 50 -5.49 -10.41 -4.14
CA SER A 50 -5.62 -11.85 -3.90
C SER A 50 -4.88 -12.28 -2.64
N ASP A 51 -5.51 -13.13 -1.83
CA ASP A 51 -4.86 -13.87 -0.76
C ASP A 51 -4.61 -15.30 -1.25
N ILE A 52 -3.50 -15.48 -1.98
CA ILE A 52 -3.23 -16.66 -2.82
C ILE A 52 -3.31 -17.95 -2.00
N SER A 53 -2.70 -17.97 -0.81
CA SER A 53 -2.68 -19.16 0.02
C SER A 53 -4.03 -19.52 0.64
N ASN A 54 -5.00 -18.60 0.64
CA ASN A 54 -6.34 -18.79 1.19
C ASN A 54 -7.43 -18.85 0.11
N ASN A 55 -7.06 -18.94 -1.18
CA ASN A 55 -7.96 -19.07 -2.32
C ASN A 55 -9.14 -18.08 -2.32
N ARG A 56 -8.86 -16.79 -2.08
CA ARG A 56 -9.88 -15.73 -2.03
C ARG A 56 -9.37 -14.41 -2.57
N ILE A 57 -10.28 -13.62 -3.12
CA ILE A 57 -10.06 -12.21 -3.48
C ILE A 57 -10.63 -11.34 -2.35
N LEU A 58 -9.86 -10.33 -1.95
CA LEU A 58 -10.19 -9.37 -0.90
C LEU A 58 -10.42 -7.98 -1.51
N ARG A 59 -11.19 -7.17 -0.79
CA ARG A 59 -11.51 -5.79 -1.15
C ARG A 59 -11.17 -4.84 0.01
N HIS A 60 -10.55 -3.71 -0.28
CA HIS A 60 -10.34 -2.60 0.65
C HIS A 60 -10.93 -1.30 0.09
N SER A 61 -11.70 -0.58 0.90
CA SER A 61 -12.51 0.60 0.54
C SER A 61 -12.30 1.72 1.54
#